data_AF-A0A7Y8WTI0-F1
#
_entry.id   AF-A0A7Y8WTI0-F1
#
_cell.length_a   1.000
_cell.length_b   1.000
_cell.length_c   1.000
_cell.angle_alpha   90.00
_cell.angle_beta   90.00
_cell.angle_gamma   90.00
#
_symmetry.space_group_name_H-M   'P 1'
#
loop_
_entity.id
_entity.type
_entity.pdbx_description
1 polymer ?
#
loop_
_entity_poly.entity_id
_entity_poly.type
_entity_poly.pdbx_seq_one_letter_code
_entity_poly.pdbx_strand_id
1 'polypeptide(L)'
;MTGLPASGKTTAARALQSGAAGRIRRVNLDDLRAMLDVPDPERGRSYRHEQTVLAVQDAAVSAAVEDGFDVVVDNTHLTSHIPKRLKAAVAGRATFVVHDFTHVPVEECLRRDAERARPVGEEIIRILADKHTNARKGGWRLTAEWLNDTPSVQPYVADPSLPPAVMCDIDGTLALTGDRSPYDFSRCGIDELNEPVRYALDAFRRAEGDTIVLLSGRGEEHRPQTEAWLARHGVPYDELWMRPAGDTRRDDVVKAELFDAHVRHRFAVRVSLDDRDRVVAVWRRMGLPTWQVNYGAF
;
A
#
# COMPACT_ATOMS: atom_id res chain seq x y z
N MET A 1 13.80 5.71 -9.98
CA MET A 1 15.28 5.67 -10.13
C MET A 1 15.94 5.57 -8.76
N THR A 2 17.09 4.94 -8.61
CA THR A 2 17.82 4.89 -7.32
C THR A 2 19.30 5.23 -7.50
N GLY A 3 19.91 5.89 -6.50
CA GLY A 3 21.31 6.32 -6.54
C GLY A 3 21.58 7.60 -5.74
N LEU A 4 22.86 7.85 -5.45
CA LEU A 4 23.31 9.03 -4.68
C LEU A 4 23.04 10.35 -5.40
N PRO A 5 22.94 11.50 -4.70
CA PRO A 5 22.98 12.80 -5.36
C PRO A 5 24.13 12.89 -6.37
N ALA A 6 23.91 13.62 -7.48
CA ALA A 6 24.85 13.74 -8.59
C ALA A 6 25.23 12.44 -9.36
N SER A 7 24.57 11.30 -9.08
CA SER A 7 24.80 10.03 -9.81
C SER A 7 24.27 10.01 -11.26
N GLY A 8 23.67 11.08 -11.76
CA GLY A 8 23.11 11.17 -13.13
C GLY A 8 21.61 10.84 -13.27
N LYS A 9 20.91 10.54 -12.19
CA LYS A 9 19.46 10.23 -12.20
C LYS A 9 18.61 11.27 -12.93
N THR A 10 18.74 12.54 -12.54
CA THR A 10 17.91 13.62 -13.12
C THR A 10 18.16 13.82 -14.60
N THR A 11 19.41 13.64 -15.06
CA THR A 11 19.75 13.65 -16.49
C THR A 11 19.01 12.54 -17.24
N ALA A 12 19.07 11.30 -16.72
CA ALA A 12 18.36 10.18 -17.31
C ALA A 12 16.83 10.35 -17.27
N ALA A 13 16.28 10.90 -16.19
CA ALA A 13 14.84 11.13 -16.05
C ALA A 13 14.32 12.15 -17.07
N ARG A 14 15.07 13.24 -17.28
CA ARG A 14 14.75 14.24 -18.30
C ARG A 14 14.88 13.66 -19.71
N ALA A 15 15.89 12.83 -19.96
CA ALA A 15 16.04 12.14 -21.25
C ALA A 15 14.83 11.23 -21.54
N LEU A 16 14.41 10.40 -20.58
CA LEU A 16 13.20 9.58 -20.69
C LEU A 16 11.96 10.43 -20.97
N GLN A 17 11.78 11.52 -20.22
CA GLN A 17 10.63 12.41 -20.41
C GLN A 17 10.62 13.06 -21.80
N SER A 18 11.77 13.54 -22.27
CA SER A 18 11.90 14.18 -23.59
C SER A 18 11.65 13.21 -24.75
N GLY A 19 12.09 11.96 -24.62
CA GLY A 19 11.89 10.92 -25.64
C GLY A 19 10.47 10.34 -25.67
N ALA A 20 9.66 10.57 -24.64
CA ALA A 20 8.35 9.95 -24.49
C ALA A 20 7.18 10.75 -25.10
N ALA A 21 7.46 11.80 -25.88
CA ALA A 21 6.45 12.61 -26.57
C ALA A 21 5.28 13.06 -25.68
N GLY A 22 5.57 13.43 -24.42
CA GLY A 22 4.56 13.88 -23.46
C GLY A 22 3.77 12.78 -22.75
N ARG A 23 4.15 11.50 -22.88
CA ARG A 23 3.53 10.38 -22.14
C ARG A 23 4.06 10.23 -20.70
N ILE A 24 5.26 10.73 -20.42
CA ILE A 24 5.89 10.61 -19.10
C ILE A 24 5.73 11.91 -18.30
N ARG A 25 5.37 11.79 -17.02
CA ARG A 25 5.39 12.85 -16.01
C ARG A 25 6.58 12.63 -15.06
N ARG A 26 7.40 13.66 -14.85
CA ARG A 26 8.49 13.61 -13.87
C ARG A 26 8.05 14.23 -12.55
N VAL A 27 8.20 13.50 -11.45
CA VAL A 27 7.88 13.97 -10.10
C VAL A 27 9.13 13.84 -9.22
N ASN A 28 9.55 14.94 -8.60
CA ASN A 28 10.79 15.01 -7.84
C ASN A 28 10.59 15.78 -6.53
N LEU A 29 11.10 15.26 -5.41
CA LEU A 29 10.93 15.92 -4.12
C LEU A 29 11.61 17.28 -4.04
N ASP A 30 12.83 17.44 -4.58
CA ASP A 30 13.58 18.70 -4.50
C ASP A 30 12.90 19.81 -5.30
N ASP A 31 12.30 19.49 -6.46
CA ASP A 31 11.49 20.43 -7.22
C ASP A 31 10.19 20.80 -6.47
N LEU A 32 9.53 19.82 -5.84
CA LEU A 32 8.33 20.08 -5.02
C LEU A 32 8.64 20.94 -3.80
N ARG A 33 9.77 20.72 -3.13
CA ARG A 33 10.25 21.57 -2.02
C ARG A 33 10.43 23.02 -2.46
N ALA A 34 11.11 23.22 -3.59
CA ALA A 34 11.36 24.54 -4.15
C ALA A 34 10.09 25.23 -4.67
N MET A 35 9.07 24.46 -5.04
CA MET A 35 7.75 24.98 -5.43
C MET A 35 6.92 25.43 -4.22
N LEU A 36 6.95 24.66 -3.13
CA LEU A 36 6.12 24.92 -1.95
C LEU A 36 6.67 26.06 -1.10
N ASP A 37 7.98 26.16 -0.95
CA ASP A 37 8.62 27.22 -0.17
C ASP A 37 9.87 27.77 -0.86
N VAL A 38 10.10 29.08 -0.71
CA VAL A 38 11.35 29.70 -1.13
C VAL A 38 12.46 29.20 -0.19
N PRO A 39 13.58 28.67 -0.71
CA PRO A 39 14.68 28.21 0.13
C PRO A 39 15.23 29.34 1.00
N ASP A 40 15.11 29.20 2.32
CA ASP A 40 15.69 30.09 3.32
C ASP A 40 16.87 29.38 4.00
N PRO A 41 18.12 29.84 3.81
CA PRO A 41 19.30 29.24 4.44
C PRO A 41 19.28 29.28 5.97
N GLU A 42 18.56 30.24 6.57
CA GLU A 42 18.50 30.43 8.02
C GLU A 42 17.41 29.58 8.69
N ARG A 43 16.41 29.13 7.91
CA ARG A 43 15.32 28.29 8.40
C ARG A 43 15.44 26.87 7.83
N GLY A 44 15.82 25.95 8.70
CA GLY A 44 15.72 24.52 8.41
C GLY A 44 14.29 24.10 8.07
N ARG A 45 14.14 23.08 7.23
CA ARG A 45 12.82 22.56 6.85
C ARG A 45 12.17 21.83 8.01
N SER A 46 10.95 22.23 8.34
CA SER A 46 10.19 21.60 9.42
C SER A 46 9.72 20.20 9.03
N TYR A 47 9.52 19.33 10.03
CA TYR A 47 8.93 18.02 9.81
C TYR A 47 7.58 18.09 9.09
N ARG A 48 6.72 19.07 9.44
CA ARG A 48 5.41 19.28 8.80
C ARG A 48 5.53 19.67 7.32
N HIS A 49 6.52 20.49 6.97
CA HIS A 49 6.81 20.81 5.58
C HIS A 49 7.17 19.55 4.80
N GLU A 50 8.11 18.73 5.30
CA GLU A 50 8.48 17.50 4.61
C GLU A 50 7.30 16.52 4.49
N GLN A 51 6.45 16.37 5.50
CA GLN A 51 5.21 15.57 5.37
C GLN A 51 4.29 16.09 4.26
N THR A 52 4.19 17.42 4.10
CA THR A 52 3.37 18.03 3.05
C THR A 52 3.96 17.77 1.66
N VAL A 53 5.28 17.96 1.48
CA VAL A 53 5.98 17.65 0.21
C VAL A 53 5.76 16.19 -0.17
N LEU A 54 5.90 15.30 0.81
CA LEU A 54 5.69 13.87 0.66
C LEU A 54 4.26 13.58 0.17
N ALA A 55 3.22 14.15 0.81
CA ALA A 55 1.83 13.97 0.41
C ALA A 55 1.54 14.52 -1.00
N VAL A 56 2.12 15.66 -1.36
CA VAL A 56 2.00 16.23 -2.72
C VAL A 56 2.65 15.32 -3.76
N GLN A 57 3.81 14.70 -3.45
CA GLN A 57 4.41 13.71 -4.34
C GLN A 57 3.49 12.50 -4.57
N ASP A 58 2.90 11.95 -3.52
CA ASP A 58 2.00 10.80 -3.65
C ASP A 58 0.80 11.16 -4.51
N ALA A 59 0.15 12.31 -4.23
CA ALA A 59 -1.00 12.78 -5.01
C ALA A 59 -0.65 13.03 -6.49
N ALA A 60 0.50 13.63 -6.78
CA ALA A 60 0.95 13.87 -8.15
C ALA A 60 1.23 12.57 -8.91
N VAL A 61 1.81 11.57 -8.24
CA VAL A 61 2.07 10.25 -8.83
C VAL A 61 0.75 9.52 -9.09
N SER A 62 -0.15 9.46 -8.10
CA SER A 62 -1.45 8.79 -8.22
C SER A 62 -2.29 9.39 -9.34
N ALA A 63 -2.45 10.72 -9.36
CA ALA A 63 -3.24 11.42 -10.38
C ALA A 63 -2.69 11.21 -11.80
N ALA A 64 -1.36 11.22 -11.97
CA ALA A 64 -0.75 10.97 -13.28
C ALA A 64 -0.97 9.54 -13.78
N VAL A 65 -0.85 8.54 -12.88
CA VAL A 65 -1.13 7.13 -13.22
C VAL A 65 -2.61 6.91 -13.55
N GLU A 66 -3.51 7.54 -12.80
CA GLU A 66 -4.97 7.44 -13.04
C GLU A 66 -5.38 8.01 -14.40
N ASP A 67 -4.70 9.06 -14.88
CA ASP A 67 -4.91 9.64 -16.21
C ASP A 67 -4.14 8.90 -17.33
N GLY A 68 -3.54 7.75 -17.01
CA GLY A 68 -2.85 6.89 -17.98
C GLY A 68 -1.44 7.33 -18.38
N PHE A 69 -0.81 8.25 -17.62
CA PHE A 69 0.58 8.61 -17.84
C PHE A 69 1.55 7.65 -17.15
N ASP A 70 2.71 7.47 -17.78
CA ASP A 70 3.87 6.88 -17.14
C ASP A 70 4.52 7.92 -16.21
N VAL A 71 5.03 7.49 -15.05
CA VAL A 71 5.62 8.40 -14.06
C VAL A 71 7.07 8.03 -13.78
N VAL A 72 7.96 9.03 -13.89
CA VAL A 72 9.37 8.89 -13.50
C VAL A 72 9.64 9.66 -12.21
N VAL A 73 10.06 8.93 -11.17
CA VAL A 73 10.47 9.51 -9.88
C VAL A 73 11.98 9.35 -9.70
N ASP A 74 12.69 10.48 -9.65
CA ASP A 74 14.16 10.55 -9.65
C ASP A 74 14.75 11.02 -8.31
N ASN A 75 14.05 10.77 -7.19
CA ASN A 75 14.63 10.86 -5.85
C ASN A 75 15.79 9.84 -5.66
N THR A 76 16.47 9.87 -4.52
CA THR A 76 17.60 8.96 -4.23
C THR A 76 17.18 7.49 -4.04
N HIS A 77 16.04 7.23 -3.39
CA HIS A 77 15.49 5.90 -3.11
C HIS A 77 16.51 4.88 -2.58
N LEU A 78 17.31 5.33 -1.60
CA LEU A 78 18.37 4.55 -0.95
C LEU A 78 17.89 3.80 0.31
N THR A 79 16.66 4.04 0.74
CA THR A 79 16.00 3.35 1.85
C THR A 79 14.56 3.01 1.46
N SER A 80 13.92 2.10 2.21
CA SER A 80 12.60 1.55 1.85
C SER A 80 11.44 2.52 2.03
N HIS A 81 11.59 3.59 2.82
CA HIS A 81 10.48 4.46 3.21
C HIS A 81 9.76 5.10 2.01
N ILE A 82 10.49 5.83 1.15
CA ILE A 82 9.87 6.49 -0.01
C ILE A 82 9.34 5.48 -1.04
N PRO A 83 10.08 4.42 -1.42
CA PRO A 83 9.54 3.39 -2.31
C PRO A 83 8.26 2.71 -1.79
N LYS A 84 8.15 2.44 -0.48
CA LYS A 84 6.92 1.90 0.12
C LYS A 84 5.73 2.85 -0.06
N ARG A 85 5.95 4.15 0.13
CA ARG A 85 4.92 5.18 -0.07
C ARG A 85 4.45 5.26 -1.52
N LEU A 86 5.38 5.26 -2.48
CA LEU A 86 5.05 5.24 -3.91
C LEU A 86 4.27 3.98 -4.31
N LYS A 87 4.67 2.81 -3.77
CA LYS A 87 3.95 1.55 -3.98
C LYS A 87 2.51 1.63 -3.47
N ALA A 88 2.31 2.21 -2.28
CA ALA A 88 0.99 2.40 -1.71
C ALA A 88 0.15 3.40 -2.53
N ALA A 89 0.73 4.53 -2.93
CA ALA A 89 0.04 5.61 -3.65
C ALA A 89 -0.61 5.14 -4.96
N VAL A 90 0.02 4.20 -5.68
CA VAL A 90 -0.53 3.67 -6.95
C VAL A 90 -1.40 2.42 -6.77
N ALA A 91 -1.45 1.83 -5.57
CA ALA A 91 -2.31 0.70 -5.22
C ALA A 91 -2.36 -0.45 -6.27
N GLY A 92 -1.22 -0.79 -6.88
CA GLY A 92 -1.12 -1.84 -7.90
C GLY A 92 -1.66 -1.48 -9.29
N ARG A 93 -1.98 -0.20 -9.55
CA ARG A 93 -2.40 0.32 -10.86
C ARG A 93 -1.24 0.56 -11.83
N ALA A 94 -0.01 0.49 -11.35
CA ALA A 94 1.20 0.68 -12.15
C ALA A 94 2.21 -0.44 -11.92
N THR A 95 2.96 -0.77 -12.97
CA THR A 95 4.14 -1.63 -12.88
C THR A 95 5.37 -0.79 -12.64
N PHE A 96 6.17 -1.17 -11.65
CA PHE A 96 7.39 -0.46 -11.31
C PHE A 96 8.60 -0.97 -12.09
N VAL A 97 9.39 -0.04 -12.63
CA VAL A 97 10.70 -0.31 -13.24
C VAL A 97 11.78 0.42 -12.44
N VAL A 98 12.88 -0.28 -12.11
CA VAL A 98 14.00 0.28 -11.37
C VAL A 98 15.15 0.61 -12.32
N HIS A 99 15.48 1.90 -12.42
CA HIS A 99 16.73 2.37 -13.02
C HIS A 99 17.76 2.61 -11.91
N ASP A 100 18.81 1.78 -11.90
CA ASP A 100 19.83 1.74 -10.83
C ASP A 100 21.11 2.50 -11.19
N PHE A 101 21.40 3.57 -10.44
CA PHE A 101 22.61 4.39 -10.54
C PHE A 101 23.53 4.23 -9.32
N THR A 102 23.32 3.20 -8.49
CA THR A 102 24.16 2.91 -7.31
C THR A 102 25.54 2.35 -7.67
N HIS A 103 25.77 2.04 -8.95
CA HIS A 103 27.07 1.66 -9.49
C HIS A 103 28.04 2.85 -9.62
N VAL A 104 27.54 4.11 -9.59
CA VAL A 104 28.39 5.30 -9.67
C VAL A 104 29.15 5.49 -8.36
N PRO A 105 30.49 5.60 -8.37
CA PRO A 105 31.27 5.76 -7.14
C PRO A 105 30.92 7.02 -6.35
N VAL A 106 31.06 6.96 -5.02
CA VAL A 106 30.82 8.10 -4.12
C VAL A 106 31.70 9.29 -4.51
N GLU A 107 32.98 9.06 -4.77
CA GLU A 107 33.93 10.12 -5.12
C GLU A 107 33.57 10.82 -6.44
N GLU A 108 33.06 10.09 -7.43
CA GLU A 108 32.57 10.69 -8.68
C GLU A 108 31.28 11.49 -8.44
N CYS A 109 30.40 11.04 -7.53
CA CYS A 109 29.23 11.81 -7.13
C CYS A 109 29.65 13.11 -6.42
N LEU A 110 30.65 13.08 -5.55
CA LEU A 110 31.18 14.26 -4.85
C LEU A 110 31.78 15.28 -5.84
N ARG A 111 32.62 14.81 -6.77
CA ARG A 111 33.19 15.65 -7.82
C ARG A 111 32.11 16.35 -8.64
N ARG A 112 31.10 15.60 -9.10
CA ARG A 112 29.97 16.17 -9.84
C ARG A 112 29.11 17.09 -8.99
N ASP A 113 28.94 16.81 -7.70
CA ASP A 113 28.13 17.65 -6.82
C ASP A 113 28.74 19.03 -6.60
N ALA A 114 30.08 19.09 -6.47
CA ALA A 114 30.83 20.35 -6.33
C ALA A 114 30.68 21.27 -7.56
N GLU A 115 30.41 20.71 -8.74
CA GLU A 115 30.20 21.46 -9.99
C GLU A 115 28.73 21.94 -10.16
N ARG A 116 27.81 21.56 -9.27
CA ARG A 116 26.38 21.93 -9.39
C ARG A 116 26.14 23.35 -8.90
N ALA A 117 25.23 24.06 -9.58
CA ALA A 117 24.75 25.37 -9.13
C ALA A 117 24.13 25.36 -7.72
N ARG A 118 23.58 24.20 -7.30
CA ARG A 118 23.07 23.96 -5.94
C ARG A 118 23.61 22.60 -5.45
N PRO A 119 24.79 22.59 -4.82
CA PRO A 119 25.38 21.36 -4.28
C PRO A 119 24.56 20.84 -3.10
N VAL A 120 24.56 19.52 -2.92
CA VAL A 120 23.95 18.87 -1.74
C VAL A 120 24.94 18.87 -0.57
N GLY A 121 26.24 18.80 -0.86
CA GLY A 121 27.30 18.81 0.14
C GLY A 121 27.85 17.42 0.45
N GLU A 122 29.16 17.37 0.71
CA GLU A 122 29.90 16.12 0.91
C GLU A 122 29.37 15.31 2.08
N GLU A 123 29.17 15.96 3.23
CA GLU A 123 28.70 15.30 4.46
C GLU A 123 27.40 14.53 4.21
N ILE A 124 26.42 15.17 3.55
CA ILE A 124 25.12 14.57 3.25
C ILE A 124 25.26 13.40 2.28
N ILE A 125 26.09 13.52 1.25
CA ILE A 125 26.32 12.43 0.28
C ILE A 125 26.95 11.22 0.97
N ARG A 126 27.93 11.43 1.86
CA ARG A 126 28.54 10.35 2.64
C ARG A 126 27.53 9.69 3.58
N ILE A 127 26.72 10.47 4.31
CA ILE A 127 25.61 9.95 5.15
C ILE A 127 24.64 9.09 4.33
N LEU A 128 24.28 9.53 3.12
CA LEU A 128 23.38 8.78 2.24
C LEU A 128 24.04 7.49 1.72
N ALA A 129 25.35 7.51 1.44
CA ALA A 129 26.11 6.32 1.04
C ALA A 129 26.22 5.30 2.19
N ASP A 130 26.38 5.76 3.42
CA ASP A 130 26.41 4.90 4.61
C ASP A 130 25.04 4.29 4.91
N LYS A 131 23.96 5.09 4.87
CA LYS A 131 22.58 4.59 4.93
C LYS A 131 22.33 3.56 3.83
N HIS A 132 22.82 3.87 2.62
CA HIS A 132 23.09 2.99 1.49
C HIS A 132 23.48 1.58 1.89
N THR A 133 24.72 1.54 2.35
CA THR A 133 25.47 0.36 2.71
C THR A 133 24.81 -0.41 3.84
N ASN A 134 24.29 0.28 4.87
CA ASN A 134 23.64 -0.34 6.01
C ASN A 134 22.31 -0.99 5.63
N ALA A 135 21.47 -0.31 4.83
CA ALA A 135 20.25 -0.91 4.28
C ALA A 135 20.59 -2.16 3.46
N ARG A 136 21.70 -2.11 2.71
CA ARG A 136 22.17 -3.25 1.94
C ARG A 136 22.67 -4.42 2.78
N LYS A 137 23.39 -4.16 3.88
CA LYS A 137 23.82 -5.17 4.86
C LYS A 137 22.63 -5.82 5.56
N GLY A 138 21.58 -5.04 5.84
CA GLY A 138 20.29 -5.54 6.35
C GLY A 138 19.44 -6.29 5.31
N GLY A 139 20.01 -6.68 4.17
CA GLY A 139 19.33 -7.47 3.13
C GLY A 139 18.38 -6.69 2.23
N TRP A 140 18.13 -5.40 2.47
CA TRP A 140 17.22 -4.63 1.64
C TRP A 140 17.88 -4.24 0.31
N ARG A 141 17.10 -4.38 -0.78
CA ARG A 141 17.43 -3.91 -2.13
C ARG A 141 16.16 -3.36 -2.76
N LEU A 142 16.27 -2.24 -3.47
CA LEU A 142 15.19 -1.77 -4.31
C LEU A 142 15.26 -2.51 -5.65
N THR A 143 14.37 -3.47 -5.86
CA THR A 143 14.25 -4.21 -7.11
C THR A 143 12.85 -4.10 -7.69
N ALA A 144 12.70 -4.42 -8.99
CA ALA A 144 11.38 -4.45 -9.61
C ALA A 144 10.51 -5.53 -8.97
N GLU A 145 11.08 -6.66 -8.58
CA GLU A 145 10.36 -7.74 -7.89
C GLU A 145 9.82 -7.25 -6.54
N TRP A 146 10.63 -6.56 -5.74
CA TRP A 146 10.18 -6.02 -4.45
C TRP A 146 9.06 -4.96 -4.61
N LEU A 147 9.18 -4.09 -5.61
CA LEU A 147 8.15 -3.07 -5.89
C LEU A 147 6.86 -3.70 -6.41
N ASN A 148 6.95 -4.74 -7.24
CA ASN A 148 5.80 -5.38 -7.86
C ASN A 148 5.28 -6.60 -7.08
N ASP A 149 5.85 -6.91 -5.90
CA ASP A 149 5.38 -7.97 -5.00
C ASP A 149 3.97 -7.68 -4.47
N THR A 150 2.99 -8.08 -5.28
CA THR A 150 1.56 -7.98 -5.05
C THR A 150 0.98 -9.33 -5.49
N PRO A 151 0.01 -9.90 -4.76
CA PRO A 151 -0.63 -11.14 -5.18
C PRO A 151 -1.07 -11.07 -6.64
N SER A 152 -0.72 -12.08 -7.43
CA SER A 152 -1.37 -12.30 -8.72
C SER A 152 -2.84 -12.58 -8.45
N VAL A 153 -3.71 -11.89 -9.17
CA VAL A 153 -5.15 -12.06 -8.99
C VAL A 153 -5.75 -12.58 -10.28
N GLN A 154 -6.56 -13.63 -10.16
CA GLN A 154 -7.42 -14.07 -11.26
C GLN A 154 -8.69 -13.22 -11.24
N PRO A 155 -9.06 -12.57 -12.36
CA PRO A 155 -10.34 -11.88 -12.47
C PRO A 155 -11.48 -12.78 -12.02
N TYR A 156 -12.37 -12.22 -11.22
CA TYR A 156 -13.57 -12.85 -10.74
C TYR A 156 -14.75 -12.29 -11.52
N VAL A 157 -15.53 -13.19 -12.12
CA VAL A 157 -16.80 -12.88 -12.76
C VAL A 157 -17.84 -13.69 -12.02
N ALA A 158 -18.79 -12.99 -11.39
CA ALA A 158 -19.85 -13.65 -10.65
C ALA A 158 -20.70 -14.50 -11.62
N ASP A 159 -20.84 -15.78 -11.30
CA ASP A 159 -21.80 -16.65 -11.97
C ASP A 159 -23.18 -16.42 -11.33
N PRO A 160 -24.16 -15.84 -12.05
CA PRO A 160 -25.47 -15.50 -11.48
C PRO A 160 -26.30 -16.74 -11.10
N SER A 161 -25.87 -17.95 -11.44
CA SER A 161 -26.52 -19.19 -11.02
C SER A 161 -26.12 -19.63 -9.60
N LEU A 162 -25.03 -19.08 -9.03
CA LEU A 162 -24.58 -19.38 -7.68
C LEU A 162 -25.34 -18.55 -6.63
N PRO A 163 -25.43 -19.02 -5.37
CA PRO A 163 -26.05 -18.26 -4.30
C PRO A 163 -25.40 -16.88 -4.12
N PRO A 164 -26.18 -15.81 -3.92
CA PRO A 164 -25.64 -14.48 -3.73
C PRO A 164 -24.93 -14.38 -2.37
N ALA A 165 -23.82 -13.64 -2.32
CA ALA A 165 -23.08 -13.46 -1.08
C ALA A 165 -22.49 -12.06 -0.92
N VAL A 166 -22.31 -11.68 0.33
CA VAL A 166 -21.54 -10.51 0.75
C VAL A 166 -20.36 -10.98 1.59
N MET A 167 -19.17 -10.48 1.24
CA MET A 167 -17.97 -10.72 2.01
C MET A 167 -17.73 -9.56 2.96
N CYS A 168 -17.28 -9.86 4.18
CA CYS A 168 -16.93 -8.83 5.15
C CYS A 168 -15.67 -9.20 5.93
N ASP A 169 -14.77 -8.25 6.04
CA ASP A 169 -13.65 -8.32 6.99
C ASP A 169 -14.12 -8.06 8.43
N ILE A 170 -13.26 -8.42 9.40
CA ILE A 170 -13.48 -8.17 10.82
C ILE A 170 -12.67 -6.96 11.32
N ASP A 171 -11.35 -7.02 11.36
CA ASP A 171 -10.53 -6.01 12.07
C ASP A 171 -10.40 -4.70 11.29
N GLY A 172 -10.92 -3.61 11.84
CA GLY A 172 -11.01 -2.31 11.17
C GLY A 172 -12.29 -2.13 10.34
N THR A 173 -12.97 -3.24 10.05
CA THR A 173 -14.25 -3.28 9.32
C THR A 173 -15.45 -3.45 10.26
N LEU A 174 -15.65 -4.65 10.83
CA LEU A 174 -16.70 -4.92 11.84
C LEU A 174 -16.27 -4.57 13.27
N ALA A 175 -15.00 -4.80 13.58
CA ALA A 175 -14.41 -4.65 14.91
C ALA A 175 -13.47 -3.45 14.90
N LEU A 176 -13.82 -2.40 15.64
CA LEU A 176 -12.98 -1.24 15.85
C LEU A 176 -12.01 -1.55 16.98
N THR A 177 -10.72 -1.54 16.65
CA THR A 177 -9.66 -1.90 17.60
C THR A 177 -9.56 -0.83 18.67
N GLY A 178 -9.83 -1.20 19.93
CA GLY A 178 -9.65 -0.33 21.09
C GLY A 178 -8.18 -0.34 21.58
N ASP A 179 -7.99 -0.49 22.89
CA ASP A 179 -6.68 -0.45 23.56
C ASP A 179 -5.80 -1.71 23.37
N ARG A 180 -5.90 -2.39 22.23
CA ARG A 180 -5.03 -3.53 21.91
C ARG A 180 -4.15 -3.24 20.71
N SER A 181 -2.99 -3.89 20.70
CA SER A 181 -2.17 -3.95 19.50
C SER A 181 -2.99 -4.61 18.37
N PRO A 182 -2.90 -4.12 17.12
CA PRO A 182 -3.60 -4.72 15.98
C PRO A 182 -3.33 -6.23 15.82
N TYR A 183 -2.15 -6.69 16.25
CA TYR A 183 -1.73 -8.09 16.14
C TYR A 183 -2.00 -8.92 17.41
N ASP A 184 -2.53 -8.32 18.49
CA ASP A 184 -2.89 -9.03 19.72
C ASP A 184 -4.34 -9.53 19.67
N PHE A 185 -4.59 -10.55 18.87
CA PHE A 185 -5.92 -11.13 18.71
C PHE A 185 -6.42 -11.89 19.94
N SER A 186 -5.54 -12.19 20.91
CA SER A 186 -5.94 -12.82 22.17
C SER A 186 -6.94 -11.96 22.97
N ARG A 187 -6.89 -10.63 22.74
CA ARG A 187 -7.75 -9.63 23.35
C ARG A 187 -8.85 -9.14 22.42
N CYS A 188 -9.09 -9.75 21.25
CA CYS A 188 -10.12 -9.25 20.31
C CYS A 188 -11.55 -9.20 20.89
N GLY A 189 -11.82 -9.93 21.97
CA GLY A 189 -13.09 -9.87 22.69
C GLY A 189 -13.40 -8.51 23.35
N ILE A 190 -12.46 -7.56 23.40
CA ILE A 190 -12.69 -6.19 23.89
C ILE A 190 -12.94 -5.17 22.77
N ASP A 191 -12.90 -5.59 21.50
CA ASP A 191 -13.11 -4.68 20.37
C ASP A 191 -14.52 -4.08 20.39
N GLU A 192 -14.63 -2.83 19.95
CA GLU A 192 -15.93 -2.18 19.79
C GLU A 192 -16.56 -2.59 18.46
N LEU A 193 -17.89 -2.60 18.40
CA LEU A 193 -18.63 -2.92 17.19
C LEU A 193 -18.75 -1.69 16.28
N ASN A 194 -18.41 -1.83 15.00
CA ASN A 194 -18.79 -0.89 13.96
C ASN A 194 -20.27 -1.12 13.58
N GLU A 195 -21.18 -0.49 14.32
CA GLU A 195 -22.64 -0.70 14.18
C GLU A 195 -23.15 -0.48 12.75
N PRO A 196 -22.76 0.59 12.00
CA PRO A 196 -23.16 0.76 10.61
C PRO A 196 -22.84 -0.42 9.71
N VAL A 197 -21.67 -1.04 9.86
CA VAL A 197 -21.27 -2.21 9.07
C VAL A 197 -22.13 -3.42 9.44
N ARG A 198 -22.38 -3.66 10.74
CA ARG A 198 -23.30 -4.72 11.19
C ARG A 198 -24.70 -4.54 10.61
N TYR A 199 -25.20 -3.30 10.58
CA TYR A 199 -26.53 -2.99 10.03
C TYR A 199 -26.57 -3.23 8.51
N ALA A 200 -25.49 -2.93 7.80
CA ALA A 200 -25.36 -3.24 6.38
C ALA A 200 -25.44 -4.76 6.13
N LEU A 201 -24.73 -5.58 6.91
CA LEU A 201 -24.80 -7.05 6.79
C LEU A 201 -26.20 -7.60 7.05
N ASP A 202 -26.90 -7.09 8.08
CA ASP A 202 -28.29 -7.46 8.35
C ASP A 202 -29.22 -7.05 7.20
N ALA A 203 -29.01 -5.88 6.60
CA ALA A 203 -29.76 -5.43 5.44
C ALA A 203 -29.54 -6.31 4.20
N PHE A 204 -28.28 -6.67 3.88
CA PHE A 204 -27.96 -7.58 2.77
C PHE A 204 -28.65 -8.94 2.95
N ARG A 205 -28.53 -9.51 4.14
CA ARG A 205 -29.19 -10.78 4.48
C ARG A 205 -30.71 -10.72 4.32
N ARG A 206 -31.35 -9.63 4.76
CA ARG A 206 -32.82 -9.51 4.74
C ARG A 206 -33.38 -9.16 3.37
N ALA A 207 -32.69 -8.30 2.61
CA ALA A 207 -33.21 -7.79 1.36
C ALA A 207 -33.15 -8.83 0.24
N GLU A 208 -32.02 -9.55 0.14
CA GLU A 208 -31.72 -10.42 -1.01
C GLU A 208 -31.37 -11.85 -0.60
N GLY A 209 -31.42 -12.16 0.71
CA GLY A 209 -31.03 -13.48 1.20
C GLY A 209 -29.53 -13.75 1.04
N ASP A 210 -28.71 -12.70 0.98
CA ASP A 210 -27.26 -12.83 0.79
C ASP A 210 -26.64 -13.71 1.88
N THR A 211 -25.82 -14.68 1.45
CA THR A 211 -24.94 -15.42 2.36
C THR A 211 -23.85 -14.48 2.86
N ILE A 212 -23.71 -14.34 4.17
CA ILE A 212 -22.71 -13.45 4.76
C ILE A 212 -21.45 -14.26 5.10
N VAL A 213 -20.37 -14.01 4.36
CA VAL A 213 -19.10 -14.70 4.51
C VAL A 213 -18.07 -13.77 5.15
N LEU A 214 -17.60 -14.12 6.34
CA LEU A 214 -16.55 -13.38 7.03
C LEU A 214 -15.16 -13.93 6.65
N LEU A 215 -14.27 -13.05 6.18
CA LEU A 215 -12.87 -13.38 5.91
C LEU A 215 -11.97 -12.56 6.84
N SER A 216 -11.27 -13.22 7.77
CA SER A 216 -10.48 -12.53 8.80
C SER A 216 -8.99 -12.81 8.71
N GLY A 217 -8.20 -11.76 8.96
CA GLY A 217 -6.76 -11.87 9.18
C GLY A 217 -6.37 -12.44 10.55
N ARG A 218 -7.31 -12.66 11.46
CA ARG A 218 -7.07 -13.31 12.76
C ARG A 218 -6.69 -14.77 12.54
N GLY A 219 -5.72 -15.27 13.32
CA GLY A 219 -5.34 -16.68 13.30
C GLY A 219 -6.46 -17.60 13.81
N GLU A 220 -6.55 -18.81 13.24
CA GLU A 220 -7.47 -19.88 13.64
C GLU A 220 -7.42 -20.20 15.15
N GLU A 221 -6.26 -20.03 15.78
CA GLU A 221 -6.09 -20.19 17.23
C GLU A 221 -6.95 -19.22 18.07
N HIS A 222 -7.49 -18.15 17.46
CA HIS A 222 -8.36 -17.16 18.07
C HIS A 222 -9.83 -17.26 17.62
N ARG A 223 -10.21 -18.34 16.94
CA ARG A 223 -11.60 -18.60 16.52
C ARG A 223 -12.58 -18.54 17.68
N PRO A 224 -12.37 -19.22 18.83
CA PRO A 224 -13.34 -19.19 19.93
C PRO A 224 -13.62 -17.77 20.46
N GLN A 225 -12.59 -16.93 20.57
CA GLN A 225 -12.70 -15.55 21.02
C GLN A 225 -13.44 -14.69 19.98
N THR A 226 -13.16 -14.92 18.69
CA THR A 226 -13.80 -14.21 17.59
C THR A 226 -15.28 -14.55 17.49
N GLU A 227 -15.65 -15.84 17.55
CA GLU A 227 -17.04 -16.29 17.53
C GLU A 227 -17.82 -15.80 18.75
N ALA A 228 -17.21 -15.83 19.95
CA ALA A 228 -17.81 -15.26 21.15
C ALA A 228 -18.09 -13.75 21.02
N TRP A 229 -17.18 -13.00 20.38
CA TRP A 229 -17.37 -11.58 20.09
C TRP A 229 -18.50 -11.35 19.08
N LEU A 230 -18.51 -12.10 17.96
CA LEU A 230 -19.55 -12.02 16.93
C LEU A 230 -20.95 -12.31 17.51
N ALA A 231 -21.04 -13.35 18.35
CA ALA A 231 -22.28 -13.74 19.03
C ALA A 231 -22.75 -12.66 20.02
N ARG A 232 -21.85 -12.11 20.84
CA ARG A 232 -22.16 -11.05 21.80
C ARG A 232 -22.74 -9.81 21.10
N HIS A 233 -22.21 -9.46 19.94
CA HIS A 233 -22.62 -8.29 19.17
C HIS A 233 -23.75 -8.57 18.18
N GLY A 234 -24.27 -9.80 18.13
CA GLY A 234 -25.35 -10.18 17.21
C GLY A 234 -25.00 -9.87 15.75
N VAL A 235 -23.76 -10.17 15.36
CA VAL A 235 -23.31 -10.03 13.97
C VAL A 235 -23.92 -11.16 13.15
N PRO A 236 -24.68 -10.86 12.08
CA PRO A 236 -25.17 -11.91 11.20
C PRO A 236 -24.00 -12.42 10.35
N TYR A 237 -23.76 -13.73 10.38
CA TYR A 237 -22.87 -14.41 9.45
C TYR A 237 -23.33 -15.85 9.23
N ASP A 238 -22.91 -16.42 8.11
CA ASP A 238 -23.17 -17.82 7.74
C ASP A 238 -21.86 -18.61 7.65
N GLU A 239 -20.76 -17.97 7.24
CA GLU A 239 -19.43 -18.58 7.19
C GLU A 239 -18.37 -17.66 7.82
N LEU A 240 -17.38 -18.27 8.49
CA LEU A 240 -16.21 -17.58 9.07
C LEU A 240 -14.93 -18.32 8.69
N TRP A 241 -14.15 -17.71 7.80
CA TRP A 241 -12.85 -18.20 7.37
C TRP A 241 -11.74 -17.32 7.92
N MET A 242 -10.77 -17.95 8.56
CA MET A 242 -9.72 -17.29 9.32
C MET A 242 -8.35 -17.71 8.80
N ARG A 243 -7.32 -16.94 9.15
CA ARG A 243 -5.93 -17.23 8.78
C ARG A 243 -5.49 -18.57 9.38
N PRO A 244 -4.89 -19.49 8.60
CA PRO A 244 -4.38 -20.75 9.12
C PRO A 244 -3.37 -20.55 10.27
N ALA A 245 -3.41 -21.43 11.26
CA ALA A 245 -2.53 -21.36 12.43
C ALA A 245 -1.05 -21.35 12.02
N GLY A 246 -0.28 -20.40 12.58
CA GLY A 246 1.14 -20.23 12.28
C GLY A 246 1.46 -19.49 10.97
N ASP A 247 0.47 -19.09 10.18
CA ASP A 247 0.69 -18.33 8.95
C ASP A 247 0.97 -16.84 9.23
N THR A 248 2.23 -16.43 9.04
CA THR A 248 2.68 -15.05 9.28
C THR A 248 2.72 -14.18 8.03
N ARG A 249 2.20 -14.67 6.90
CA ARG A 249 2.19 -13.95 5.62
C ARG A 249 1.25 -12.74 5.66
N ARG A 250 1.39 -11.85 4.67
CA ARG A 250 0.59 -10.62 4.59
C ARG A 250 -0.90 -10.93 4.42
N ASP A 251 -1.74 -10.04 4.93
CA ASP A 251 -3.20 -10.23 4.94
C ASP A 251 -3.83 -10.29 3.55
N ASP A 252 -3.31 -9.51 2.61
CA ASP A 252 -3.76 -9.54 1.21
C ASP A 252 -3.46 -10.86 0.50
N VAL A 253 -2.39 -11.56 0.90
CA VAL A 253 -2.07 -12.91 0.40
C VAL A 253 -3.05 -13.92 1.00
N VAL A 254 -3.19 -13.92 2.32
CA VAL A 254 -4.03 -14.89 3.03
C VAL A 254 -5.49 -14.76 2.63
N LYS A 255 -6.03 -13.54 2.59
CA LYS A 255 -7.42 -13.33 2.19
C LYS A 255 -7.68 -13.73 0.74
N ALA A 256 -6.74 -13.49 -0.18
CA ALA A 256 -6.87 -13.97 -1.56
C ALA A 256 -6.95 -15.50 -1.63
N GLU A 257 -6.11 -16.20 -0.86
CA GLU A 257 -6.15 -17.66 -0.77
C GLU A 257 -7.44 -18.18 -0.13
N LEU A 258 -7.93 -17.54 0.93
CA LEU A 258 -9.21 -17.88 1.56
C LEU A 258 -10.39 -17.66 0.60
N PHE A 259 -10.37 -16.57 -0.17
CA PHE A 259 -11.37 -16.31 -1.20
C PHE A 259 -11.36 -17.41 -2.27
N ASP A 260 -10.19 -17.76 -2.79
CA ASP A 260 -10.06 -18.79 -3.83
C ASP A 260 -10.51 -20.16 -3.32
N ALA A 261 -10.15 -20.51 -2.09
CA ALA A 261 -10.47 -21.81 -1.48
C ALA A 261 -11.95 -21.95 -1.08
N HIS A 262 -12.56 -20.88 -0.57
CA HIS A 262 -13.86 -20.98 0.12
C HIS A 262 -14.98 -20.17 -0.51
N VAL A 263 -14.70 -19.22 -1.40
CA VAL A 263 -15.73 -18.30 -1.90
C VAL A 263 -15.87 -18.35 -3.42
N ARG A 264 -14.76 -18.24 -4.15
CA ARG A 264 -14.70 -17.99 -5.61
C ARG A 264 -15.64 -18.85 -6.43
N HIS A 265 -15.73 -20.14 -6.11
CA HIS A 265 -16.48 -21.11 -6.91
C HIS A 265 -17.82 -21.51 -6.27
N ARG A 266 -18.19 -20.88 -5.16
CA ARG A 266 -19.37 -21.24 -4.36
C ARG A 266 -20.44 -20.15 -4.34
N PHE A 267 -20.08 -18.90 -4.65
CA PHE A 267 -20.99 -17.77 -4.50
C PHE A 267 -20.92 -16.80 -5.69
N ALA A 268 -22.03 -16.11 -5.93
CA ALA A 268 -22.14 -14.91 -6.73
C ALA A 268 -21.93 -13.69 -5.82
N VAL A 269 -20.67 -13.30 -5.61
CA VAL A 269 -20.32 -12.24 -4.66
C VAL A 269 -20.75 -10.88 -5.19
N ARG A 270 -21.62 -10.20 -4.45
CA ARG A 270 -22.18 -8.89 -4.83
C ARG A 270 -21.31 -7.73 -4.39
N VAL A 271 -20.75 -7.81 -3.19
CA VAL A 271 -19.88 -6.79 -2.62
C VAL A 271 -18.96 -7.37 -1.55
N SER A 272 -17.76 -6.81 -1.44
CA SER A 272 -16.84 -7.00 -0.32
C SER A 272 -16.77 -5.73 0.53
N LEU A 273 -16.84 -5.89 1.85
CA LEU A 273 -16.60 -4.84 2.83
C LEU A 273 -15.26 -5.12 3.49
N ASP A 274 -14.33 -4.17 3.39
CA ASP A 274 -12.98 -4.27 3.97
C ASP A 274 -12.51 -2.84 4.29
N ASP A 275 -11.46 -2.67 5.09
CA ASP A 275 -10.96 -1.36 5.46
C ASP A 275 -9.55 -1.11 4.90
N ARG A 276 -8.73 -2.15 4.79
CA ARG A 276 -7.29 -2.02 4.58
C ARG A 276 -6.94 -1.82 3.11
N ASP A 277 -6.20 -0.76 2.79
CA ASP A 277 -5.91 -0.32 1.42
C ASP A 277 -5.35 -1.46 0.54
N ARG A 278 -4.42 -2.25 1.09
CA ARG A 278 -3.76 -3.34 0.38
C ARG A 278 -4.72 -4.49 0.02
N VAL A 279 -5.70 -4.77 0.88
CA VAL A 279 -6.66 -5.86 0.71
C VAL A 279 -7.78 -5.40 -0.23
N VAL A 280 -8.30 -4.19 -0.02
CA VAL A 280 -9.24 -3.51 -0.92
C VAL A 280 -8.67 -3.44 -2.34
N ALA A 281 -7.39 -3.13 -2.52
CA ALA A 281 -6.74 -3.12 -3.82
C ALA A 281 -6.74 -4.51 -4.49
N VAL A 282 -6.56 -5.59 -3.73
CA VAL A 282 -6.65 -6.96 -4.25
C VAL A 282 -8.07 -7.27 -4.71
N TRP A 283 -9.10 -6.97 -3.92
CA TRP A 283 -10.50 -7.17 -4.30
C TRP A 283 -10.88 -6.40 -5.56
N ARG A 284 -10.52 -5.12 -5.64
CA ARG A 284 -10.78 -4.28 -6.82
C ARG A 284 -10.04 -4.80 -8.06
N ARG A 285 -8.79 -5.26 -7.92
CA ARG A 285 -8.03 -5.86 -9.04
C ARG A 285 -8.62 -7.21 -9.49
N MET A 286 -9.25 -7.96 -8.59
CA MET A 286 -10.04 -9.15 -8.96
C MET A 286 -11.34 -8.78 -9.70
N GLY A 287 -11.77 -7.53 -9.71
CA GLY A 287 -13.06 -7.12 -10.30
C GLY A 287 -14.24 -7.23 -9.33
N LEU A 288 -14.00 -7.46 -8.04
CA LEU A 288 -15.04 -7.45 -7.02
C LEU A 288 -15.45 -6.01 -6.70
N PRO A 289 -16.75 -5.71 -6.64
CA PRO A 289 -17.22 -4.47 -6.01
C PRO A 289 -16.76 -4.43 -4.55
N THR A 290 -16.13 -3.34 -4.13
CA THR A 290 -15.55 -3.23 -2.78
C THR A 290 -15.88 -1.90 -2.13
N TRP A 291 -16.52 -1.97 -0.96
CA TRP A 291 -16.78 -0.83 -0.11
C TRP A 291 -15.68 -0.75 0.94
N GLN A 292 -14.88 0.31 0.85
CA GLN A 292 -13.86 0.58 1.84
C GLN A 292 -14.47 1.37 2.98
N VAL A 293 -14.63 0.75 4.15
CA VAL A 293 -15.48 1.29 5.23
C VAL A 293 -14.75 2.25 6.17
N ASN A 294 -13.42 2.28 6.13
CA ASN A 294 -12.58 3.18 6.94
C ASN A 294 -11.26 3.49 6.22
N TYR A 295 -10.47 4.44 6.76
CA TYR A 295 -9.11 4.69 6.29
C TYR A 295 -8.21 3.48 6.55
N GLY A 296 -7.56 2.97 5.51
CA GLY A 296 -6.87 1.69 5.53
C GLY A 296 -5.35 1.73 5.36
N ALA A 297 -4.71 2.88 5.56
CA ALA A 297 -3.30 3.12 5.21
C ALA A 297 -2.31 2.52 6.24
N PHE A 298 -2.36 1.20 6.45
CA PHE A 298 -1.50 0.46 7.40
C PHE A 298 -1.27 -1.02 7.03
#